data_AF-A0A2V7CTJ3-F1
#
_entry.id   AF-A0A2V7CTJ3-F1
#
_cell.length_a   1.000
_cell.length_b   1.000
_cell.length_c   1.000
_cell.angle_alpha   90.00
_cell.angle_beta   90.00
_cell.angle_gamma   90.00
#
_symmetry.space_group_name_H-M   'P 1'
#
loop_
_entity.id
_entity.type
_entity.pdbx_description
1 polymer ?
#
loop_
_entity_poly.entity_id
_entity_poly.type
_entity_poly.pdbx_seq_one_letter_code
_entity_poly.pdbx_strand_id
1 'polypeptide(L)'
;MEQLLPLVERELVNLGGRPGDDGAAADRVDEDIDAAVLVDDALDRGGHLRGVERVGHEALRGPARGPDGAHGLIEGILVDLDADDRSALPADDLGRRPSDASARGGDQRDPSLESHGLSSVHMRYMCAPDPRPRDLPCQFAAATLPAMKYEMISADCHLDLCWLPPDLFTARASAGLKDRMPYTKEGPRGPVWVTNRGASLGMACGMGSAGREYIPGRIHRSDRMASTGLYEDGKRGIRRITDPDLRLRDQDRDGVQAEVLYGVLGTTGRMNDPEAAVEVLRIYNEWLADFCSTHPERYAGLASIPNHPLEAAISEVERVVKRGALRGLDIANSSDLKPLWDPYWNPLWDVIDGCGLPLHFHTVGGYTPDNIRKIIAIGSDPTRANAPDAPKVDLPVARSAFASNITQFQMNMSNILTSMIFSGVFERYPRMKLVLGESGIGWIPYVLWRMDAEWEDQFKDLSLTMPPSEYWKRQCWATYQTDPIGVKLLDELGADKVMWGSDFPHPDGVWPDSREYIARELGHLPADVRRKVVCENAGKLYGLISK
;
A
#
# COMPACT_ATOMS: atom_id res chain seq x y z
N MET A 1 30.30 -27.62 39.36
CA MET A 1 31.60 -27.01 39.68
C MET A 1 31.71 -25.78 38.80
N GLU A 2 31.09 -24.65 39.15
CA GLU A 2 31.46 -23.73 40.26
C GLU A 2 32.85 -23.11 40.11
N GLN A 3 32.87 -21.82 39.80
CA GLN A 3 33.84 -20.78 40.17
C GLN A 3 33.20 -19.45 39.71
N LEU A 4 32.46 -18.73 40.57
CA LEU A 4 32.94 -17.73 41.55
C LEU A 4 33.71 -16.56 40.91
N LEU A 5 33.00 -15.43 40.79
CA LEU A 5 33.51 -14.08 40.53
C LEU A 5 34.07 -13.44 41.83
N PRO A 6 35.00 -12.49 41.72
CA PRO A 6 35.20 -11.43 42.72
C PRO A 6 34.96 -10.01 42.18
N LEU A 7 34.39 -9.15 43.04
CA LEU A 7 34.21 -7.70 42.89
C LEU A 7 35.29 -6.93 43.66
N VAL A 8 36.06 -6.04 43.01
CA VAL A 8 36.94 -4.97 43.56
C VAL A 8 37.23 -3.97 42.41
N GLU A 9 37.21 -2.63 42.52
CA GLU A 9 36.43 -1.68 43.34
C GLU A 9 36.32 -0.31 42.57
N ARG A 10 36.35 0.87 43.23
CA ARG A 10 36.48 2.21 42.60
C ARG A 10 37.81 2.89 42.99
N GLU A 11 38.35 3.73 42.11
CA GLU A 11 39.13 4.90 42.56
C GLU A 11 38.69 6.20 41.85
N LEU A 12 38.70 7.28 42.62
CA LEU A 12 38.43 8.66 42.22
C LEU A 12 39.77 9.39 42.05
N VAL A 13 39.92 10.22 41.02
CA VAL A 13 40.90 11.31 41.04
C VAL A 13 40.19 12.62 40.80
N ASN A 14 40.26 13.50 41.80
CA ASN A 14 39.75 14.86 41.78
C ASN A 14 40.94 15.80 42.04
N LEU A 15 41.26 16.67 41.08
CA LEU A 15 42.15 17.81 41.29
C LEU A 15 41.54 19.03 40.59
N GLY A 16 41.04 19.98 41.40
CA GLY A 16 40.49 21.23 40.92
C GLY A 16 41.54 22.29 40.64
N GLY A 17 41.15 23.33 39.88
CA GLY A 17 42.03 24.44 39.52
C GLY A 17 41.30 25.54 38.73
N ARG A 18 40.60 26.43 39.43
CA ARG A 18 40.16 27.78 39.02
C ARG A 18 40.73 28.76 40.10
N PRO A 19 41.04 30.03 39.80
CA PRO A 19 40.12 30.96 39.13
C PRO A 19 40.74 31.99 38.17
N GLY A 20 39.84 32.74 37.52
CA GLY A 20 40.09 33.95 36.72
C GLY A 20 38.73 34.53 36.34
N ASP A 21 38.36 35.66 36.95
CA ASP A 21 37.05 36.32 36.84
C ASP A 21 37.06 37.39 35.73
N ASP A 22 35.89 37.98 35.42
CA ASP A 22 35.68 39.40 35.03
C ASP A 22 34.33 39.64 34.28
N GLY A 23 33.33 40.20 35.00
CA GLY A 23 32.24 41.09 34.51
C GLY A 23 31.17 40.53 33.53
N ALA A 24 29.90 40.31 33.91
CA ALA A 24 28.81 41.28 34.24
C ALA A 24 28.31 42.09 33.01
N ALA A 25 27.01 42.37 32.77
CA ALA A 25 25.72 42.17 33.47
C ALA A 25 24.62 41.93 32.38
N ALA A 26 23.59 41.07 32.53
CA ALA A 26 22.45 41.05 33.44
C ALA A 26 21.39 42.16 33.20
N ASP A 27 20.15 41.75 32.92
CA ASP A 27 18.93 42.44 33.34
C ASP A 27 17.78 41.44 33.56
N ARG A 28 16.90 41.73 34.53
CA ARG A 28 15.83 40.84 35.06
C ARG A 28 14.45 41.43 34.81
N VAL A 29 13.40 40.60 34.78
CA VAL A 29 12.10 40.87 35.43
C VAL A 29 11.47 39.54 35.89
N ASP A 30 11.05 39.46 37.15
CA ASP A 30 10.18 38.41 37.73
C ASP A 30 8.70 38.86 37.67
N GLU A 31 7.73 37.93 37.73
CA GLU A 31 6.66 37.89 38.77
C GLU A 31 5.54 36.87 38.48
N ASP A 32 5.01 36.30 39.56
CA ASP A 32 3.91 35.31 39.60
C ASP A 32 2.52 35.94 39.39
N ILE A 33 1.55 35.16 38.87
CA ILE A 33 0.10 35.40 39.13
C ILE A 33 -0.63 34.07 39.39
N ASP A 34 -1.30 34.02 40.54
CA ASP A 34 -2.25 32.99 41.00
C ASP A 34 -3.62 33.08 40.29
N ALA A 35 -4.41 31.99 40.28
CA ALA A 35 -5.81 32.04 39.84
C ALA A 35 -6.73 31.09 40.62
N ALA A 36 -7.64 31.66 41.42
CA ALA A 36 -8.79 30.99 42.04
C ALA A 36 -9.96 31.99 42.22
N VAL A 37 -11.18 31.48 42.51
CA VAL A 37 -12.47 32.20 42.76
C VAL A 37 -13.26 32.53 41.46
N LEU A 38 -14.27 31.73 41.04
CA LEU A 38 -15.72 31.67 41.44
C LEU A 38 -16.56 32.85 40.80
N VAL A 39 -17.86 32.77 40.41
CA VAL A 39 -18.94 31.74 40.53
C VAL A 39 -20.13 32.04 39.56
N ASP A 40 -20.94 31.01 39.21
CA ASP A 40 -22.36 30.93 38.74
C ASP A 40 -22.95 31.95 37.69
N ASP A 41 -24.10 31.73 37.03
CA ASP A 41 -25.19 30.76 37.21
C ASP A 41 -25.93 30.46 35.88
N ALA A 42 -26.56 29.28 35.78
CA ALA A 42 -27.80 29.00 35.02
C ALA A 42 -28.13 27.49 35.00
N LEU A 43 -28.70 26.97 36.09
CA LEU A 43 -29.46 25.71 36.07
C LEU A 43 -30.72 25.85 35.18
N ASP A 44 -31.06 24.82 34.40
CA ASP A 44 -32.21 23.93 34.69
C ASP A 44 -32.58 23.01 33.51
N ARG A 45 -32.67 21.70 33.81
CA ARG A 45 -33.60 20.66 33.31
C ARG A 45 -32.95 19.28 33.44
N GLY A 46 -33.36 18.54 34.46
CA GLY A 46 -32.76 17.26 34.82
C GLY A 46 -33.26 16.04 34.02
N GLY A 47 -32.49 14.96 34.11
CA GLY A 47 -32.87 13.61 33.74
C GLY A 47 -32.12 12.61 34.64
N HIS A 48 -32.85 11.94 35.54
CA HIS A 48 -32.27 10.96 36.48
C HIS A 48 -31.85 9.67 35.76
N LEU A 49 -30.63 9.21 36.01
CA LEU A 49 -30.33 7.77 36.11
C LEU A 49 -29.40 7.54 37.31
N ARG A 50 -29.80 6.64 38.21
CA ARG A 50 -29.02 6.23 39.40
C ARG A 50 -28.25 4.95 39.11
N GLY A 51 -27.04 4.88 39.66
CA GLY A 51 -26.59 3.69 40.39
C GLY A 51 -25.79 2.64 39.61
N VAL A 52 -24.47 2.69 39.77
CA VAL A 52 -23.64 1.51 40.10
C VAL A 52 -22.63 1.96 41.16
N GLU A 53 -22.57 1.26 42.30
CA GLU A 53 -21.58 1.52 43.35
C GLU A 53 -20.28 0.72 43.12
N ARG A 54 -19.21 1.14 43.82
CA ARG A 54 -17.87 0.55 43.74
C ARG A 54 -17.84 -0.94 44.05
N VAL A 55 -16.97 -1.68 43.36
CA VAL A 55 -16.41 -2.94 43.84
C VAL A 55 -14.93 -2.73 44.17
N GLY A 56 -14.52 -3.18 45.36
CA GLY A 56 -13.15 -3.00 45.88
C GLY A 56 -12.20 -4.13 45.50
N HIS A 57 -10.90 -3.86 45.66
CA HIS A 57 -9.84 -4.88 45.60
C HIS A 57 -9.89 -5.80 46.83
N GLU A 58 -9.78 -7.12 46.62
CA GLU A 58 -9.04 -7.98 47.54
C GLU A 58 -8.48 -9.20 46.81
N ALA A 59 -7.35 -9.73 47.30
CA ALA A 59 -6.58 -10.79 46.66
C ALA A 59 -6.45 -12.01 47.58
N LEU A 60 -6.56 -13.22 47.02
CA LEU A 60 -6.29 -14.46 47.74
C LEU A 60 -5.37 -15.41 46.95
N ARG A 61 -4.51 -16.09 47.71
CA ARG A 61 -3.41 -16.95 47.23
C ARG A 61 -3.87 -18.41 47.07
N GLY A 62 -3.21 -19.16 46.18
CA GLY A 62 -3.30 -20.63 46.13
C GLY A 62 -2.60 -21.33 47.30
N PRO A 63 -2.71 -22.68 47.41
CA PRO A 63 -1.65 -23.53 46.84
C PRO A 63 -2.16 -24.82 46.16
N ALA A 64 -1.24 -25.73 45.79
CA ALA A 64 -1.41 -26.74 44.72
C ALA A 64 -1.22 -28.22 45.12
N ARG A 65 -1.74 -29.16 44.29
CA ARG A 65 -1.17 -30.44 43.77
C ARG A 65 -2.27 -31.49 43.43
N GLY A 66 -2.04 -32.30 42.38
CA GLY A 66 -2.94 -33.39 41.89
C GLY A 66 -2.64 -34.79 42.48
N PRO A 67 -2.85 -35.94 41.81
CA PRO A 67 -3.11 -36.16 40.36
C PRO A 67 -4.29 -37.14 40.02
N ASP A 68 -4.31 -37.62 38.75
CA ASP A 68 -5.01 -38.77 38.15
C ASP A 68 -6.49 -38.66 37.67
N GLY A 69 -6.69 -38.95 36.37
CA GLY A 69 -7.71 -39.93 35.95
C GLY A 69 -8.90 -39.50 35.06
N ALA A 70 -8.78 -39.80 33.75
CA ALA A 70 -9.85 -40.17 32.79
C ALA A 70 -10.85 -39.11 32.21
N HIS A 71 -10.82 -39.04 30.87
CA HIS A 71 -11.90 -38.83 29.89
C HIS A 71 -13.20 -38.07 30.26
N GLY A 72 -13.42 -36.93 29.60
CA GLY A 72 -14.72 -36.25 29.51
C GLY A 72 -14.79 -35.31 28.29
N LEU A 73 -15.94 -35.31 27.60
CA LEU A 73 -16.22 -34.52 26.39
C LEU A 73 -16.03 -33.01 26.57
N ILE A 74 -15.60 -32.32 25.50
CA ILE A 74 -15.75 -30.87 25.37
C ILE A 74 -16.99 -30.62 24.49
N GLU A 75 -18.13 -30.34 25.11
CA GLU A 75 -19.29 -29.77 24.43
C GLU A 75 -19.18 -28.24 24.41
N GLY A 76 -19.65 -27.64 23.31
CA GLY A 76 -19.59 -26.19 23.11
C GLY A 76 -20.66 -25.46 23.92
N ILE A 77 -20.29 -24.29 24.47
CA ILE A 77 -21.24 -23.40 25.13
C ILE A 77 -22.06 -22.66 24.05
N LEU A 78 -23.27 -23.15 23.81
CA LEU A 78 -24.34 -22.37 23.20
C LEU A 78 -24.85 -21.34 24.22
N VAL A 79 -25.13 -20.12 23.75
CA VAL A 79 -25.85 -19.11 24.52
C VAL A 79 -27.31 -19.17 24.10
N ASP A 80 -28.19 -19.51 25.04
CA ASP A 80 -29.63 -19.53 24.84
C ASP A 80 -30.20 -18.10 24.83
N LEU A 81 -31.18 -17.84 23.97
CA LEU A 81 -31.90 -16.56 23.91
C LEU A 81 -33.32 -16.79 24.40
N ASP A 82 -33.55 -16.41 25.65
CA ASP A 82 -34.86 -16.54 26.29
C ASP A 82 -35.87 -15.53 25.70
N ALA A 83 -37.13 -15.96 25.56
CA ALA A 83 -38.15 -15.24 24.83
C ALA A 83 -39.39 -15.04 25.68
N ASP A 84 -39.66 -13.79 26.10
CA ASP A 84 -41.00 -13.19 26.15
C ASP A 84 -40.95 -11.76 26.72
N ASP A 85 -41.42 -10.77 25.94
CA ASP A 85 -42.51 -9.88 26.39
C ASP A 85 -43.21 -9.26 25.16
N ARG A 86 -44.52 -9.04 25.26
CA ARG A 86 -45.39 -8.51 24.19
C ARG A 86 -46.45 -7.56 24.75
N SER A 87 -46.39 -6.28 24.39
CA SER A 87 -47.54 -5.36 24.31
C SER A 87 -47.07 -3.98 23.80
N ALA A 88 -47.83 -3.14 23.09
CA ALA A 88 -49.13 -3.30 22.42
C ALA A 88 -49.25 -2.27 21.27
N LEU A 89 -50.14 -2.52 20.31
CA LEU A 89 -50.66 -1.51 19.37
C LEU A 89 -52.19 -1.69 19.23
N PRO A 90 -52.99 -0.61 19.23
CA PRO A 90 -54.45 -0.69 19.09
C PRO A 90 -54.89 -0.71 17.63
N ALA A 91 -56.12 -1.18 17.40
CA ALA A 91 -56.81 -1.23 16.11
C ALA A 91 -58.06 -0.32 16.07
N ASP A 92 -58.85 -0.47 15.01
CA ASP A 92 -60.14 0.19 14.70
C ASP A 92 -60.01 1.61 14.07
N ASP A 93 -60.83 2.05 13.09
CA ASP A 93 -62.04 1.48 12.50
C ASP A 93 -62.35 2.02 11.06
N LEU A 94 -63.35 1.43 10.40
CA LEU A 94 -64.19 1.88 9.27
C LEU A 94 -63.56 2.04 7.86
N GLY A 95 -64.14 1.30 6.90
CA GLY A 95 -63.81 1.37 5.48
C GLY A 95 -64.86 2.07 4.59
N ARG A 96 -64.59 2.13 3.28
CA ARG A 96 -65.55 2.45 2.19
C ARG A 96 -65.11 1.81 0.87
N ARG A 97 -66.04 1.13 0.17
CA ARG A 97 -65.98 0.87 -1.30
C ARG A 97 -66.49 2.13 -2.05
N PRO A 98 -66.13 2.37 -3.32
CA PRO A 98 -66.69 1.70 -4.53
C PRO A 98 -65.59 1.38 -5.59
N SER A 99 -65.79 0.76 -6.77
CA SER A 99 -66.83 -0.12 -7.38
C SER A 99 -66.22 -0.77 -8.65
N ASP A 100 -66.91 -1.76 -9.25
CA ASP A 100 -66.45 -2.63 -10.35
C ASP A 100 -65.98 -1.96 -11.67
N ALA A 101 -65.12 -2.66 -12.42
CA ALA A 101 -65.37 -3.02 -13.84
C ALA A 101 -64.37 -4.07 -14.42
N SER A 102 -64.91 -5.18 -14.94
CA SER A 102 -64.40 -6.11 -16.00
C SER A 102 -62.92 -6.59 -15.99
N ALA A 103 -62.52 -7.88 -15.96
CA ALA A 103 -63.02 -9.18 -16.49
C ALA A 103 -62.13 -9.75 -17.64
N ARG A 104 -62.06 -11.09 -17.72
CA ARG A 104 -61.22 -11.99 -18.59
C ARG A 104 -59.80 -12.24 -18.05
N GLY A 105 -59.30 -13.48 -17.90
CA GLY A 105 -59.91 -14.83 -18.03
C GLY A 105 -58.84 -15.93 -18.29
N GLY A 106 -59.00 -17.15 -17.74
CA GLY A 106 -58.05 -18.28 -17.85
C GLY A 106 -57.12 -18.41 -16.62
N ASP A 107 -57.15 -19.40 -15.70
CA ASP A 107 -57.48 -20.84 -15.78
C ASP A 107 -56.34 -21.61 -16.54
N GLN A 108 -55.54 -22.57 -16.00
CA GLN A 108 -55.62 -23.40 -14.77
C GLN A 108 -54.26 -23.92 -14.21
N ARG A 109 -54.24 -24.16 -12.89
CA ARG A 109 -53.66 -25.31 -12.14
C ARG A 109 -52.18 -25.74 -12.33
N ASP A 110 -51.41 -25.50 -11.28
CA ASP A 110 -50.44 -26.46 -10.70
C ASP A 110 -51.21 -27.66 -10.08
N PRO A 111 -50.64 -28.89 -10.05
CA PRO A 111 -50.19 -29.38 -8.75
C PRO A 111 -48.93 -30.29 -8.71
N SER A 112 -48.26 -30.19 -7.55
CA SER A 112 -47.51 -31.23 -6.80
C SER A 112 -46.11 -31.68 -7.29
N LEU A 113 -45.10 -31.20 -6.55
CA LEU A 113 -44.20 -32.02 -5.71
C LEU A 113 -43.94 -33.48 -6.13
N GLU A 114 -42.70 -33.77 -6.55
CA GLU A 114 -41.89 -34.85 -5.94
C GLU A 114 -40.38 -34.61 -6.18
N SER A 115 -39.53 -35.35 -5.45
CA SER A 115 -38.14 -34.98 -5.16
C SER A 115 -37.05 -35.90 -5.72
N HIS A 116 -35.80 -35.42 -5.63
CA HIS A 116 -34.51 -36.12 -5.81
C HIS A 116 -34.00 -36.35 -7.24
N GLY A 117 -32.79 -35.82 -7.49
CA GLY A 117 -32.07 -35.98 -8.75
C GLY A 117 -30.75 -35.21 -8.83
N LEU A 118 -30.00 -35.13 -7.72
CA LEU A 118 -28.65 -34.53 -7.74
C LEU A 118 -27.73 -35.36 -8.64
N SER A 119 -27.43 -34.86 -9.84
CA SER A 119 -26.34 -35.38 -10.67
C SER A 119 -25.19 -34.38 -10.68
N SER A 120 -24.02 -34.87 -10.26
CA SER A 120 -22.81 -34.05 -10.15
C SER A 120 -22.30 -33.66 -11.55
N VAL A 121 -22.44 -32.39 -11.92
CA VAL A 121 -21.73 -31.84 -13.07
C VAL A 121 -20.27 -31.67 -12.66
N HIS A 122 -19.48 -32.73 -12.87
CA HIS A 122 -18.02 -32.62 -12.89
C HIS A 122 -17.63 -31.68 -14.03
N MET A 123 -17.51 -30.39 -13.72
CA MET A 123 -16.96 -29.39 -14.62
C MET A 123 -15.47 -29.65 -14.77
N ARG A 124 -15.13 -30.59 -15.66
CA ARG A 124 -13.75 -30.84 -16.07
C ARG A 124 -13.20 -29.53 -16.62
N TYR A 125 -12.30 -28.90 -15.87
CA TYR A 125 -11.38 -27.93 -16.43
C TYR A 125 -10.60 -28.64 -17.54
N MET A 126 -11.04 -28.44 -18.79
CA MET A 126 -10.23 -28.82 -19.92
C MET A 126 -9.00 -27.94 -19.87
N CYS A 127 -7.87 -28.55 -19.53
CA CYS A 127 -6.56 -27.94 -19.64
C CYS A 127 -6.45 -27.40 -21.07
N ALA A 128 -6.42 -26.07 -21.21
CA ALA A 128 -6.15 -25.46 -22.50
C ALA A 128 -4.80 -26.00 -23.00
N PRO A 129 -4.66 -26.28 -24.31
CA PRO A 129 -3.41 -26.79 -24.84
C PRO A 129 -2.27 -25.81 -24.52
N ASP A 130 -1.19 -26.35 -23.97
CA ASP A 130 0.03 -25.66 -23.55
C ASP A 130 0.39 -24.51 -24.53
N PRO A 131 0.17 -23.24 -24.14
CA PRO A 131 0.56 -22.11 -24.96
C PRO A 131 2.08 -21.99 -24.89
N ARG A 132 2.76 -22.67 -25.83
CA ARG A 132 4.21 -22.52 -26.07
C ARG A 132 4.56 -21.03 -25.92
N PRO A 133 5.49 -20.67 -25.02
CA PRO A 133 5.71 -19.27 -24.67
C PRO A 133 5.86 -18.39 -25.91
N ARG A 134 5.18 -17.24 -25.90
CA ARG A 134 5.52 -16.18 -26.86
C ARG A 134 6.87 -15.62 -26.41
N ASP A 135 7.96 -16.18 -26.93
CA ASP A 135 9.27 -15.58 -26.80
C ASP A 135 9.21 -14.18 -27.44
N LEU A 136 9.01 -13.18 -26.59
CA LEU A 136 9.11 -11.77 -26.90
C LEU A 136 10.57 -11.41 -26.61
N PRO A 137 11.47 -11.43 -27.61
CA PRO A 137 12.89 -11.23 -27.37
C PRO A 137 13.11 -9.86 -26.75
N CYS A 138 13.32 -9.84 -25.44
CA CYS A 138 13.56 -8.62 -24.69
C CYS A 138 14.86 -8.02 -25.20
N GLN A 139 14.76 -6.93 -25.97
CA GLN A 139 15.93 -6.25 -26.54
C GLN A 139 16.68 -5.40 -25.51
N PHE A 140 16.69 -5.83 -24.25
CA PHE A 140 17.87 -5.67 -23.41
C PHE A 140 19.01 -6.55 -23.94
N ALA A 141 19.48 -6.18 -25.13
CA ALA A 141 20.92 -6.17 -25.34
C ALA A 141 21.52 -5.46 -24.13
N ALA A 142 22.52 -6.07 -23.50
CA ALA A 142 23.31 -5.41 -22.49
C ALA A 142 24.13 -4.31 -23.18
N ALA A 143 23.47 -3.19 -23.51
CA ALA A 143 24.12 -1.93 -23.73
C ALA A 143 25.01 -1.74 -22.51
N THR A 144 26.33 -1.74 -22.73
CA THR A 144 27.32 -1.67 -21.67
C THR A 144 27.14 -0.34 -20.97
N LEU A 145 26.38 -0.36 -19.87
CA LEU A 145 26.25 0.78 -18.98
C LEU A 145 27.65 1.22 -18.55
N PRO A 146 27.88 2.53 -18.33
CA PRO A 146 29.11 3.00 -17.70
C PRO A 146 29.39 2.19 -16.44
N ALA A 147 30.66 1.86 -16.20
CA ALA A 147 31.08 1.03 -15.06
C ALA A 147 30.89 1.78 -13.73
N MET A 148 29.66 1.77 -13.23
CA MET A 148 29.24 2.35 -11.96
C MET A 148 29.46 1.37 -10.81
N LYS A 149 29.98 1.88 -9.69
CA LYS A 149 30.02 1.13 -8.42
C LYS A 149 28.78 1.50 -7.61
N TYR A 150 27.88 0.54 -7.43
CA TYR A 150 26.71 0.69 -6.56
C TYR A 150 27.02 0.18 -5.14
N GLU A 151 26.55 0.94 -4.15
CA GLU A 151 26.58 0.59 -2.72
C GLU A 151 25.18 0.63 -2.11
N MET A 152 24.29 1.48 -2.65
CA MET A 152 22.89 1.63 -2.32
C MET A 152 22.06 1.88 -3.59
N ILE A 153 21.02 1.07 -3.81
CA ILE A 153 20.03 1.23 -4.88
C ILE A 153 18.65 1.26 -4.20
N SER A 154 17.86 2.29 -4.47
CA SER A 154 16.48 2.36 -4.00
C SER A 154 15.59 1.51 -4.91
N ALA A 155 14.99 0.45 -4.38
CA ALA A 155 14.05 -0.38 -5.13
C ALA A 155 12.62 0.21 -5.21
N ASP A 156 12.40 1.38 -4.60
CA ASP A 156 11.10 2.04 -4.53
C ASP A 156 11.24 3.56 -4.50
N CYS A 157 10.71 4.24 -5.52
CA CYS A 157 10.74 5.70 -5.73
C CYS A 157 9.69 6.07 -6.81
N HIS A 158 9.25 7.34 -6.85
CA HIS A 158 8.07 7.75 -7.63
C HIS A 158 8.25 8.95 -8.56
N LEU A 159 7.46 8.93 -9.65
CA LEU A 159 7.22 10.00 -10.63
C LEU A 159 5.70 10.22 -10.85
N ASP A 160 4.98 10.49 -9.76
CA ASP A 160 3.52 10.62 -9.78
C ASP A 160 2.98 11.93 -10.38
N LEU A 161 1.69 11.93 -10.72
CA LEU A 161 0.97 12.97 -11.48
C LEU A 161 1.25 14.38 -10.97
N CYS A 162 1.17 14.56 -9.64
CA CYS A 162 1.39 15.83 -8.97
C CYS A 162 2.72 16.50 -9.35
N TRP A 163 3.75 15.72 -9.69
CA TRP A 163 5.09 16.21 -10.05
C TRP A 163 5.34 16.31 -11.56
N LEU A 164 4.48 15.72 -12.41
CA LEU A 164 4.69 15.67 -13.86
C LEU A 164 4.60 17.06 -14.53
N PRO A 165 5.15 17.24 -15.74
CA PRO A 165 4.96 18.46 -16.51
C PRO A 165 3.47 18.79 -16.73
N PRO A 166 3.00 20.01 -16.41
CA PRO A 166 1.57 20.40 -16.44
C PRO A 166 0.78 20.11 -17.72
N ASP A 167 1.47 20.08 -18.85
CA ASP A 167 0.93 19.93 -20.20
C ASP A 167 1.23 18.55 -20.82
N LEU A 168 1.90 17.65 -20.10
CA LEU A 168 2.41 16.37 -20.65
C LEU A 168 1.35 15.60 -21.45
N PHE A 169 0.16 15.43 -20.87
CA PHE A 169 -0.92 14.65 -21.46
C PHE A 169 -1.65 15.42 -22.56
N THR A 170 -1.99 16.70 -22.34
CA THR A 170 -2.65 17.52 -23.36
C THR A 170 -1.76 17.80 -24.57
N ALA A 171 -0.43 17.81 -24.41
CA ALA A 171 0.53 17.95 -25.50
C ALA A 171 0.70 16.66 -26.32
N ARG A 172 0.71 15.48 -25.68
CA ARG A 172 1.04 14.17 -26.31
C ARG A 172 -0.17 13.29 -26.67
N ALA A 173 -1.38 13.65 -26.25
CA ALA A 173 -2.58 12.86 -26.54
C ALA A 173 -3.07 12.98 -27.99
N SER A 174 -3.64 11.88 -28.47
CA SER A 174 -4.40 11.80 -29.72
C SER A 174 -5.54 12.84 -29.76
N ALA A 175 -5.84 13.35 -30.96
CA ALA A 175 -6.75 14.48 -31.15
C ALA A 175 -8.16 14.26 -30.56
N GLY A 176 -8.66 13.03 -30.58
CA GLY A 176 -9.98 12.67 -30.01
C GLY A 176 -10.01 12.53 -28.49
N LEU A 177 -8.86 12.41 -27.82
CA LEU A 177 -8.77 12.23 -26.36
C LEU A 177 -8.19 13.45 -25.63
N LYS A 178 -7.63 14.43 -26.36
CA LYS A 178 -6.97 15.62 -25.80
C LYS A 178 -7.82 16.42 -24.78
N ASP A 179 -9.13 16.50 -24.97
CA ASP A 179 -10.08 17.16 -24.06
C ASP A 179 -10.31 16.38 -22.74
N ARG A 180 -10.07 15.07 -22.74
CA ARG A 180 -10.26 14.17 -21.58
C ARG A 180 -9.00 14.04 -20.73
N MET A 181 -7.88 14.60 -21.17
CA MET A 181 -6.59 14.47 -20.50
C MET A 181 -6.51 15.27 -19.18
N PRO A 182 -5.74 14.79 -18.20
CA PRO A 182 -5.32 15.60 -17.07
C PRO A 182 -4.54 16.85 -17.51
N TYR A 183 -4.82 17.97 -16.85
CA TYR A 183 -4.05 19.21 -16.98
C TYR A 183 -4.10 19.99 -15.66
N THR A 184 -3.18 20.95 -15.46
CA THR A 184 -3.24 21.84 -14.28
C THR A 184 -4.07 23.08 -14.54
N LYS A 185 -4.87 23.48 -13.55
CA LYS A 185 -5.61 24.75 -13.50
C LYS A 185 -5.25 25.51 -12.23
N GLU A 186 -5.16 26.83 -12.29
CA GLU A 186 -4.99 27.65 -11.08
C GLU A 186 -6.16 27.47 -10.10
N GLY A 187 -5.81 27.24 -8.84
CA GLY A 187 -6.74 27.08 -7.72
C GLY A 187 -6.40 28.02 -6.55
N PRO A 188 -7.26 28.14 -5.53
CA PRO A 188 -7.09 29.11 -4.44
C PRO A 188 -5.82 28.94 -3.59
N ARG A 189 -5.14 27.79 -3.71
CA ARG A 189 -3.92 27.44 -2.95
C ARG A 189 -2.75 27.07 -3.87
N GLY A 190 -2.83 27.47 -5.14
CA GLY A 190 -1.90 27.09 -6.21
C GLY A 190 -2.51 26.12 -7.23
N PRO A 191 -1.72 25.66 -8.22
CA PRO A 191 -2.23 24.85 -9.32
C PRO A 191 -2.72 23.47 -8.87
N VAL A 192 -3.83 23.03 -9.45
CA VAL A 192 -4.45 21.71 -9.20
C VAL A 192 -4.62 20.93 -10.51
N TRP A 193 -4.34 19.64 -10.47
CA TRP A 193 -4.59 18.71 -11.56
C TRP A 193 -6.09 18.38 -11.64
N VAL A 194 -6.66 18.53 -12.83
CA VAL A 194 -8.08 18.31 -13.12
C VAL A 194 -8.28 17.66 -14.50
N THR A 195 -9.49 17.17 -14.77
CA THR A 195 -9.95 16.85 -16.13
C THR A 195 -11.21 17.66 -16.48
N ASN A 196 -11.49 17.88 -17.76
CA ASN A 196 -12.74 18.56 -18.18
C ASN A 196 -14.01 17.76 -17.87
N ARG A 197 -13.87 16.46 -17.51
CA ARG A 197 -14.96 15.62 -16.98
C ARG A 197 -15.19 15.80 -15.47
N GLY A 198 -14.49 16.74 -14.83
CA GLY A 198 -14.72 17.14 -13.44
C GLY A 198 -13.94 16.35 -12.39
N ALA A 199 -13.02 15.46 -12.79
CA ALA A 199 -12.14 14.80 -11.84
C ALA A 199 -11.15 15.81 -11.23
N SER A 200 -10.97 15.76 -9.91
CA SER A 200 -9.94 16.50 -9.18
C SER A 200 -8.86 15.52 -8.73
N LEU A 201 -7.62 15.73 -9.17
CA LEU A 201 -6.55 14.74 -9.08
C LEU A 201 -5.44 15.13 -8.08
N GLY A 202 -5.54 16.30 -7.44
CA GLY A 202 -4.60 16.80 -6.42
C GLY A 202 -3.94 18.13 -6.78
N MET A 203 -3.13 18.67 -5.88
CA MET A 203 -2.30 19.84 -6.18
C MET A 203 -1.07 19.44 -7.01
N ALA A 204 -0.65 20.32 -7.92
CA ALA A 204 0.67 20.21 -8.52
C ALA A 204 1.75 20.47 -7.44
N CYS A 205 2.85 19.72 -7.49
CA CYS A 205 3.93 19.72 -6.50
C CYS A 205 3.49 19.50 -5.03
N GLY A 206 2.34 18.83 -4.83
CA GLY A 206 1.88 18.40 -3.51
C GLY A 206 2.48 17.07 -3.03
N MET A 207 2.28 16.74 -1.76
CA MET A 207 2.82 15.54 -1.10
C MET A 207 2.16 14.24 -1.57
N GLY A 208 2.97 13.19 -1.71
CA GLY A 208 2.54 11.83 -2.09
C GLY A 208 1.92 11.74 -3.48
N SER A 209 1.52 10.53 -3.89
CA SER A 209 0.94 10.23 -5.22
C SER A 209 -0.32 11.03 -5.59
N ALA A 210 -1.00 11.60 -4.60
CA ALA A 210 -2.25 12.33 -4.75
C ALA A 210 -2.14 13.86 -4.58
N GLY A 211 -0.93 14.41 -4.51
CA GLY A 211 -0.72 15.87 -4.51
C GLY A 211 -1.39 16.58 -3.33
N ARG A 212 -1.24 16.06 -2.11
CA ARG A 212 -1.82 16.65 -0.89
C ARG A 212 -1.10 17.96 -0.51
N GLU A 213 -1.81 18.88 0.11
CA GLU A 213 -1.20 20.08 0.71
C GLU A 213 -0.23 19.72 1.85
N TYR A 214 1.01 20.22 1.75
CA TYR A 214 1.96 20.23 2.87
C TYR A 214 1.53 21.26 3.92
N ILE A 215 1.39 20.81 5.16
CA ILE A 215 1.03 21.64 6.31
C ILE A 215 2.07 21.37 7.40
N PRO A 216 2.90 22.36 7.77
CA PRO A 216 3.94 22.20 8.79
C PRO A 216 3.41 21.66 10.12
N GLY A 217 4.17 20.76 10.75
CA GLY A 217 3.89 20.18 12.06
C GLY A 217 2.80 19.10 12.07
N ARG A 218 2.26 18.72 10.91
CA ARG A 218 1.25 17.63 10.82
C ARG A 218 1.83 16.25 10.54
N ILE A 219 2.96 16.17 9.83
CA ILE A 219 3.62 14.91 9.47
C ILE A 219 5.12 15.13 9.57
N HIS A 220 5.74 14.52 10.58
CA HIS A 220 7.16 14.69 10.88
C HIS A 220 8.09 14.38 9.67
N ARG A 221 7.82 13.31 8.92
CA ARG A 221 8.56 12.99 7.69
C ARG A 221 8.40 14.09 6.63
N SER A 222 7.19 14.60 6.40
CA SER A 222 6.96 15.72 5.47
C SER A 222 7.65 17.01 5.92
N ASP A 223 7.65 17.33 7.22
CA ASP A 223 8.38 18.48 7.77
C ASP A 223 9.90 18.33 7.50
N ARG A 224 10.42 17.10 7.68
CA ARG A 224 11.81 16.77 7.35
C ARG A 224 12.11 16.91 5.86
N MET A 225 11.24 16.44 4.97
CA MET A 225 11.37 16.65 3.51
C MET A 225 11.31 18.14 3.15
N ALA A 226 10.40 18.90 3.77
CA ALA A 226 10.25 20.33 3.56
C ALA A 226 11.51 21.12 3.97
N SER A 227 12.19 20.71 5.04
CA SER A 227 13.45 21.32 5.50
C SER A 227 14.57 21.33 4.44
N THR A 228 14.45 20.47 3.41
CA THR A 228 15.41 20.38 2.31
C THR A 228 15.16 21.36 1.15
N GLY A 229 14.05 22.10 1.20
CA GLY A 229 13.54 22.97 0.14
C GLY A 229 12.52 22.32 -0.80
N LEU A 230 12.23 21.02 -0.67
CA LEU A 230 11.47 20.23 -1.66
C LEU A 230 10.16 20.88 -2.14
N TYR A 231 9.23 21.17 -1.22
CA TYR A 231 7.94 21.75 -1.57
C TYR A 231 8.02 23.23 -1.97
N GLU A 232 9.02 23.97 -1.48
CA GLU A 232 9.19 25.38 -1.81
C GLU A 232 9.75 25.55 -3.23
N ASP A 233 10.69 24.70 -3.62
CA ASP A 233 11.15 24.59 -5.01
C ASP A 233 10.01 24.20 -5.95
N GLY A 234 9.12 23.29 -5.54
CA GLY A 234 7.89 22.97 -6.26
C GLY A 234 6.98 24.18 -6.51
N LYS A 235 6.69 24.99 -5.48
CA LYS A 235 5.93 26.26 -5.64
C LYS A 235 6.61 27.27 -6.56
N ARG A 236 7.94 27.26 -6.61
CA ARG A 236 8.77 28.11 -7.50
C ARG A 236 8.88 27.55 -8.93
N GLY A 237 8.21 26.44 -9.24
CA GLY A 237 8.24 25.78 -10.56
C GLY A 237 9.50 24.95 -10.82
N ILE A 238 10.34 24.72 -9.82
CA ILE A 238 11.57 23.93 -9.93
C ILE A 238 11.21 22.45 -9.76
N ARG A 239 11.11 21.74 -10.88
CA ARG A 239 10.63 20.35 -10.96
C ARG A 239 11.68 19.30 -10.57
N ARG A 240 12.28 19.42 -9.37
CA ARG A 240 13.38 18.54 -8.88
C ARG A 240 13.15 17.04 -9.09
N ILE A 241 11.91 16.60 -8.95
CA ILE A 241 11.51 15.18 -8.99
C ILE A 241 11.37 14.64 -10.42
N THR A 242 11.02 15.49 -11.40
CA THR A 242 10.71 15.11 -12.80
C THR A 242 11.60 15.78 -13.85
N ASP A 243 12.56 16.57 -13.40
CA ASP A 243 13.74 16.98 -14.15
C ASP A 243 14.88 15.97 -13.87
N PRO A 244 15.41 15.28 -14.88
CA PRO A 244 16.37 14.18 -14.67
C PRO A 244 17.70 14.66 -14.10
N ASP A 245 18.20 15.84 -14.48
CA ASP A 245 19.50 16.33 -13.99
C ASP A 245 19.40 16.87 -12.56
N LEU A 246 18.26 17.48 -12.21
CA LEU A 246 18.01 17.93 -10.84
C LEU A 246 17.76 16.77 -9.87
N ARG A 247 17.10 15.70 -10.31
CA ARG A 247 16.79 14.53 -9.46
C ARG A 247 18.05 13.83 -8.93
N LEU A 248 19.13 13.81 -9.70
CA LEU A 248 20.43 13.28 -9.26
C LEU A 248 20.93 13.93 -7.95
N ARG A 249 20.64 15.22 -7.73
CA ARG A 249 21.04 15.93 -6.50
C ARG A 249 20.30 15.43 -5.26
N ASP A 250 19.06 14.99 -5.44
CA ASP A 250 18.25 14.41 -4.37
C ASP A 250 18.60 12.93 -4.12
N GLN A 251 19.04 12.20 -5.15
CA GLN A 251 19.72 10.90 -4.99
C GLN A 251 21.03 11.03 -4.19
N ASP A 252 21.94 11.91 -4.60
CA ASP A 252 23.27 12.07 -3.99
C ASP A 252 23.19 12.55 -2.53
N ARG A 253 22.24 13.45 -2.24
CA ARG A 253 21.88 13.91 -0.89
C ARG A 253 21.56 12.72 0.01
N ASP A 254 20.68 11.82 -0.43
CA ASP A 254 20.23 10.64 0.33
C ASP A 254 21.30 9.54 0.37
N GLY A 255 22.14 9.46 -0.67
CA GLY A 255 23.20 8.46 -0.84
C GLY A 255 22.86 7.30 -1.76
N VAL A 256 21.76 7.44 -2.50
CA VAL A 256 21.28 6.45 -3.46
C VAL A 256 22.04 6.64 -4.78
N GLN A 257 22.58 5.56 -5.37
CA GLN A 257 23.31 5.62 -6.64
C GLN A 257 22.48 5.20 -7.86
N ALA A 258 21.33 4.56 -7.64
CA ALA A 258 20.31 4.33 -8.66
C ALA A 258 18.97 4.05 -8.00
N GLU A 259 17.87 4.24 -8.73
CA GLU A 259 16.53 3.99 -8.21
C GLU A 259 15.60 3.33 -9.24
N VAL A 260 14.66 2.55 -8.73
CA VAL A 260 13.52 1.99 -9.47
C VAL A 260 12.38 3.00 -9.41
N LEU A 261 11.75 3.30 -10.55
CA LEU A 261 10.77 4.38 -10.66
C LEU A 261 9.36 3.86 -10.98
N TYR A 262 8.48 3.95 -9.99
CA TYR A 262 7.04 3.77 -10.10
C TYR A 262 6.32 5.08 -10.48
N GLY A 263 5.04 4.95 -10.83
CA GLY A 263 4.16 6.02 -11.27
C GLY A 263 3.31 5.51 -12.44
N VAL A 264 2.10 6.02 -12.69
CA VAL A 264 1.43 7.17 -12.04
C VAL A 264 0.35 6.69 -11.08
N LEU A 265 0.72 6.42 -9.82
CA LEU A 265 -0.04 5.56 -8.91
C LEU A 265 -1.46 6.08 -8.64
N GLY A 266 -2.44 5.17 -8.77
CA GLY A 266 -3.86 5.44 -8.53
C GLY A 266 -4.48 6.55 -9.38
N THR A 267 -3.81 7.06 -10.42
CA THR A 267 -4.31 8.18 -11.22
C THR A 267 -5.47 7.77 -12.11
N THR A 268 -5.37 6.61 -12.74
CA THR A 268 -6.40 6.02 -13.63
C THR A 268 -7.74 5.86 -12.92
N GLY A 269 -7.75 5.28 -11.72
CA GLY A 269 -8.96 5.14 -10.89
C GLY A 269 -9.54 6.46 -10.42
N ARG A 270 -8.72 7.51 -10.23
CA ARG A 270 -9.17 8.86 -9.86
C ARG A 270 -9.75 9.65 -11.04
N MET A 271 -9.41 9.31 -12.28
CA MET A 271 -9.96 9.96 -13.48
C MET A 271 -11.40 9.57 -13.77
N ASN A 272 -11.84 8.38 -13.36
CA ASN A 272 -13.15 7.79 -13.69
C ASN A 272 -13.45 7.78 -15.21
N ASP A 273 -12.41 7.54 -16.03
CA ASP A 273 -12.50 7.48 -17.49
C ASP A 273 -11.54 6.39 -18.00
N PRO A 274 -11.99 5.13 -18.14
CA PRO A 274 -11.12 3.99 -18.48
C PRO A 274 -10.38 4.11 -19.82
N GLU A 275 -11.03 4.70 -20.82
CA GLU A 275 -10.43 4.89 -22.15
C GLU A 275 -9.35 5.99 -22.14
N ALA A 276 -9.63 7.11 -21.46
CA ALA A 276 -8.63 8.17 -21.28
C ALA A 276 -7.47 7.72 -20.37
N ALA A 277 -7.74 6.82 -19.40
CA ALA A 277 -6.73 6.24 -18.53
C ALA A 277 -5.67 5.42 -19.31
N VAL A 278 -6.08 4.61 -20.31
CA VAL A 278 -5.15 3.88 -21.18
C VAL A 278 -4.22 4.83 -21.94
N GLU A 279 -4.76 5.91 -22.51
CA GLU A 279 -3.97 6.93 -23.22
C GLU A 279 -3.00 7.68 -22.27
N VAL A 280 -3.43 7.98 -21.05
CA VAL A 280 -2.57 8.56 -20.00
C VAL A 280 -1.40 7.65 -19.67
N LEU A 281 -1.62 6.34 -19.49
CA LEU A 281 -0.54 5.40 -19.19
C LEU A 281 0.42 5.24 -20.37
N ARG A 282 -0.08 5.17 -21.62
CA ARG A 282 0.76 5.15 -22.84
C ARG A 282 1.68 6.37 -22.90
N ILE A 283 1.14 7.57 -22.71
CA ILE A 283 1.88 8.84 -22.71
C ILE A 283 2.92 8.86 -21.58
N TYR A 284 2.53 8.44 -20.38
CA TYR A 284 3.45 8.38 -19.25
C TYR A 284 4.60 7.40 -19.52
N ASN A 285 4.33 6.18 -19.99
CA ASN A 285 5.36 5.20 -20.29
C ASN A 285 6.31 5.68 -21.41
N GLU A 286 5.81 6.47 -22.36
CA GLU A 286 6.68 7.14 -23.36
C GLU A 286 7.61 8.16 -22.73
N TRP A 287 7.07 9.01 -21.84
CA TRP A 287 7.83 10.03 -21.14
C TRP A 287 8.80 9.45 -20.11
N LEU A 288 8.41 8.39 -19.38
CA LEU A 288 9.26 7.69 -18.42
C LEU A 288 10.43 7.02 -19.13
N ALA A 289 10.20 6.46 -20.32
CA ALA A 289 11.26 5.91 -21.14
C ALA A 289 12.20 7.00 -21.69
N ASP A 290 11.69 8.19 -22.04
CA ASP A 290 12.53 9.36 -22.36
C ASP A 290 13.39 9.75 -21.13
N PHE A 291 12.76 9.85 -19.95
CA PHE A 291 13.38 10.21 -18.67
C PHE A 291 14.50 9.24 -18.28
N CYS A 292 14.23 7.93 -18.25
CA CYS A 292 15.22 6.93 -17.86
C CYS A 292 16.40 6.85 -18.84
N SER A 293 16.19 7.21 -20.11
CA SER A 293 17.25 7.21 -21.13
C SER A 293 18.29 8.31 -20.94
N THR A 294 18.04 9.29 -20.07
CA THR A 294 19.01 10.37 -19.78
C THR A 294 20.19 9.89 -18.92
N HIS A 295 19.90 9.09 -17.89
CA HIS A 295 20.86 8.49 -16.96
C HIS A 295 20.51 7.01 -16.73
N PRO A 296 20.69 6.14 -17.75
CA PRO A 296 20.24 4.73 -17.72
C PRO A 296 20.98 3.84 -16.71
N GLU A 297 22.06 4.35 -16.12
CA GLU A 297 22.78 3.78 -14.98
C GLU A 297 22.29 4.30 -13.60
N ARG A 298 21.41 5.31 -13.59
CA ARG A 298 20.77 5.87 -12.37
C ARG A 298 19.28 5.53 -12.28
N TYR A 299 18.62 5.24 -13.40
CA TYR A 299 17.15 5.09 -13.48
C TYR A 299 16.68 3.76 -14.06
N ALA A 300 15.84 3.05 -13.29
CA ALA A 300 15.16 1.83 -13.69
C ALA A 300 13.63 2.02 -13.67
N GLY A 301 13.08 2.62 -14.73
CA GLY A 301 11.64 2.87 -14.82
C GLY A 301 10.78 1.60 -14.99
N LEU A 302 9.63 1.58 -14.32
CA LEU A 302 8.60 0.54 -14.44
C LEU A 302 7.46 1.07 -15.32
N ALA A 303 7.04 0.30 -16.32
CA ALA A 303 5.93 0.69 -17.17
C ALA A 303 4.59 0.49 -16.44
N SER A 304 3.80 1.55 -16.31
CA SER A 304 2.40 1.46 -15.86
C SER A 304 1.56 0.70 -16.90
N ILE A 305 1.15 -0.51 -16.59
CA ILE A 305 0.29 -1.33 -17.45
C ILE A 305 -1.17 -1.14 -17.02
N PRO A 306 -2.10 -0.79 -17.94
CA PRO A 306 -3.51 -0.67 -17.58
C PRO A 306 -4.06 -2.01 -17.11
N ASN A 307 -4.88 -2.00 -16.07
CA ASN A 307 -5.54 -3.20 -15.54
C ASN A 307 -6.81 -3.58 -16.33
N HIS A 308 -7.32 -2.69 -17.17
CA HIS A 308 -8.47 -2.90 -18.03
C HIS A 308 -8.46 -1.90 -19.22
N PRO A 309 -8.91 -2.29 -20.44
CA PRO A 309 -9.20 -3.65 -20.88
C PRO A 309 -7.91 -4.47 -21.09
N LEU A 310 -8.03 -5.80 -21.07
CA LEU A 310 -6.89 -6.73 -21.14
C LEU A 310 -6.08 -6.57 -22.42
N GLU A 311 -6.75 -6.28 -23.53
CA GLU A 311 -6.15 -6.07 -24.84
C GLU A 311 -5.24 -4.82 -24.84
N ALA A 312 -5.59 -3.78 -24.08
CA ALA A 312 -4.74 -2.62 -23.88
C ALA A 312 -3.53 -2.95 -23.00
N ALA A 313 -3.71 -3.77 -21.97
CA ALA A 313 -2.62 -4.26 -21.11
C ALA A 313 -1.56 -5.01 -21.94
N ILE A 314 -2.01 -5.99 -22.73
CA ILE A 314 -1.15 -6.80 -23.61
C ILE A 314 -0.44 -5.92 -24.64
N SER A 315 -1.18 -5.05 -25.33
CA SER A 315 -0.61 -4.15 -26.35
C SER A 315 0.45 -3.22 -25.77
N GLU A 316 0.26 -2.74 -24.54
CA GLU A 316 1.21 -1.85 -23.86
C GLU A 316 2.47 -2.60 -23.42
N VAL A 317 2.35 -3.84 -22.90
CA VAL A 317 3.52 -4.69 -22.60
C VAL A 317 4.34 -4.95 -23.87
N GLU A 318 3.70 -5.37 -24.97
CA GLU A 318 4.37 -5.60 -26.25
C GLU A 318 5.09 -4.33 -26.77
N ARG A 319 4.46 -3.16 -26.62
CA ARG A 319 5.04 -1.86 -27.00
C ARG A 319 6.23 -1.46 -26.15
N VAL A 320 6.14 -1.64 -24.83
CA VAL A 320 7.22 -1.35 -23.86
C VAL A 320 8.43 -2.24 -24.12
N VAL A 321 8.21 -3.55 -24.28
CA VAL A 321 9.26 -4.54 -24.56
C VAL A 321 9.95 -4.24 -25.90
N LYS A 322 9.17 -3.88 -26.93
CA LYS A 322 9.71 -3.44 -28.23
C LYS A 322 10.54 -2.15 -28.14
N ARG A 323 10.23 -1.25 -27.20
CA ARG A 323 11.00 -0.01 -26.99
C ARG A 323 12.30 -0.25 -26.20
N GLY A 324 12.33 -1.24 -25.31
CA GLY A 324 13.57 -1.69 -24.65
C GLY A 324 14.22 -0.71 -23.68
N ALA A 325 13.49 0.29 -23.18
CA ALA A 325 14.02 1.34 -22.29
C ALA A 325 13.64 1.18 -20.80
N LEU A 326 12.52 0.51 -20.52
CA LEU A 326 11.99 0.33 -19.15
C LEU A 326 12.38 -1.04 -18.59
N ARG A 327 12.65 -1.10 -17.29
CA ARG A 327 13.28 -2.24 -16.59
C ARG A 327 12.30 -3.18 -15.89
N GLY A 328 11.02 -2.87 -15.92
CA GLY A 328 9.95 -3.68 -15.33
C GLY A 328 8.55 -3.20 -15.75
N LEU A 329 7.54 -3.89 -15.26
CA LEU A 329 6.12 -3.64 -15.51
C LEU A 329 5.42 -3.49 -14.16
N ASP A 330 4.55 -2.50 -13.99
CA ASP A 330 3.67 -2.36 -12.81
C ASP A 330 2.22 -2.37 -13.31
N ILE A 331 1.44 -3.40 -12.95
CA ILE A 331 0.02 -3.40 -13.28
C ILE A 331 -0.65 -2.37 -12.36
N ALA A 332 -1.36 -1.42 -12.97
CA ALA A 332 -2.06 -0.34 -12.28
C ALA A 332 -3.07 -0.90 -11.27
N ASN A 333 -2.62 -1.12 -10.05
CA ASN A 333 -3.35 -1.86 -9.04
C ASN A 333 -4.59 -1.06 -8.58
N SER A 334 -5.66 -1.75 -8.23
CA SER A 334 -6.88 -1.10 -7.73
C SER A 334 -7.64 -2.01 -6.76
N SER A 335 -8.39 -1.38 -5.86
CA SER A 335 -9.19 -2.09 -4.86
C SER A 335 -10.29 -2.98 -5.45
N ASP A 336 -10.72 -2.68 -6.67
CA ASP A 336 -11.77 -3.34 -7.45
C ASP A 336 -11.24 -4.19 -8.61
N LEU A 337 -9.92 -4.47 -8.61
CA LEU A 337 -9.26 -5.31 -9.60
C LEU A 337 -9.97 -6.67 -9.73
N LYS A 338 -10.21 -7.12 -10.96
CA LYS A 338 -10.76 -8.46 -11.21
C LYS A 338 -9.84 -9.50 -10.54
N PRO A 339 -10.34 -10.44 -9.71
CA PRO A 339 -9.49 -11.29 -8.89
C PRO A 339 -8.40 -12.01 -9.70
N LEU A 340 -7.16 -12.05 -9.18
CA LEU A 340 -6.02 -12.58 -9.94
C LEU A 340 -6.05 -14.11 -10.14
N TRP A 341 -6.93 -14.81 -9.40
CA TRP A 341 -7.22 -16.22 -9.65
C TRP A 341 -8.13 -16.46 -10.87
N ASP A 342 -8.73 -15.41 -11.44
CA ASP A 342 -9.64 -15.53 -12.57
C ASP A 342 -8.87 -15.78 -13.89
N PRO A 343 -9.25 -16.80 -14.69
CA PRO A 343 -8.60 -17.12 -15.96
C PRO A 343 -8.55 -15.97 -16.99
N TYR A 344 -9.35 -14.91 -16.82
CA TYR A 344 -9.26 -13.66 -17.57
C TYR A 344 -7.83 -13.13 -17.71
N TRP A 345 -6.98 -13.30 -16.69
CA TRP A 345 -5.62 -12.76 -16.72
C TRP A 345 -4.60 -13.61 -17.50
N ASN A 346 -4.90 -14.88 -17.82
CA ASN A 346 -3.94 -15.79 -18.45
C ASN A 346 -3.30 -15.24 -19.75
N PRO A 347 -4.04 -14.60 -20.68
CA PRO A 347 -3.43 -14.01 -21.89
C PRO A 347 -2.42 -12.89 -21.62
N LEU A 348 -2.51 -12.20 -20.47
CA LEU A 348 -1.51 -11.22 -20.04
C LEU A 348 -0.31 -11.93 -19.39
N TRP A 349 -0.55 -12.98 -18.60
CA TRP A 349 0.52 -13.81 -18.03
C TRP A 349 1.40 -14.47 -19.10
N ASP A 350 0.81 -15.00 -20.18
CA ASP A 350 1.54 -15.56 -21.33
C ASP A 350 2.58 -14.57 -21.89
N VAL A 351 2.21 -13.29 -21.98
CA VAL A 351 3.03 -12.21 -22.55
C VAL A 351 4.11 -11.75 -21.56
N ILE A 352 3.78 -11.70 -20.26
CA ILE A 352 4.71 -11.30 -19.20
C ILE A 352 5.79 -12.37 -18.97
N ASP A 353 5.41 -13.65 -18.89
CA ASP A 353 6.36 -14.78 -18.80
C ASP A 353 7.32 -14.83 -20.01
N GLY A 354 6.81 -14.47 -21.20
CA GLY A 354 7.57 -14.34 -22.44
C GLY A 354 8.56 -13.18 -22.50
N CYS A 355 8.35 -12.09 -21.76
CA CYS A 355 9.13 -10.85 -21.91
C CYS A 355 10.34 -10.72 -20.97
N GLY A 356 10.42 -11.54 -19.91
CA GLY A 356 11.56 -11.58 -18.98
C GLY A 356 11.72 -10.37 -18.03
N LEU A 357 10.90 -9.32 -18.16
CA LEU A 357 10.83 -8.19 -17.23
C LEU A 357 10.15 -8.61 -15.91
N PRO A 358 10.53 -8.05 -14.75
CA PRO A 358 9.78 -8.23 -13.51
C PRO A 358 8.40 -7.57 -13.59
N LEU A 359 7.39 -8.27 -13.08
CA LEU A 359 6.04 -7.79 -12.86
C LEU A 359 5.92 -7.29 -11.43
N HIS A 360 5.38 -6.09 -11.28
CA HIS A 360 5.10 -5.43 -10.03
C HIS A 360 3.60 -5.30 -9.82
N PHE A 361 3.21 -5.34 -8.55
CA PHE A 361 2.03 -4.66 -8.06
C PHE A 361 2.45 -3.76 -6.91
N HIS A 362 2.22 -2.46 -7.03
CA HIS A 362 2.36 -1.53 -5.91
C HIS A 362 1.15 -1.58 -4.96
N THR A 363 1.34 -1.30 -3.68
CA THR A 363 0.21 -1.24 -2.72
C THR A 363 -0.75 -0.09 -3.01
N VAL A 364 -2.03 -0.39 -2.82
CA VAL A 364 -3.19 0.52 -2.94
C VAL A 364 -4.20 0.36 -1.79
N GLY A 365 -3.87 -0.45 -0.79
CA GLY A 365 -4.78 -0.84 0.29
C GLY A 365 -5.85 -1.87 -0.14
N GLY A 366 -6.70 -2.23 0.81
CA GLY A 366 -7.75 -3.24 0.62
C GLY A 366 -9.07 -2.68 0.07
N TYR A 367 -9.91 -3.57 -0.47
CA TYR A 367 -11.26 -3.18 -0.89
C TYR A 367 -12.04 -2.56 0.27
N THR A 368 -12.58 -1.37 0.02
CA THR A 368 -13.35 -0.61 0.99
C THR A 368 -14.59 -0.03 0.31
N PRO A 369 -15.82 -0.27 0.84
CA PRO A 369 -17.05 0.30 0.30
C PRO A 369 -16.96 1.83 0.18
N ASP A 370 -17.50 2.39 -0.91
CA ASP A 370 -17.15 3.76 -1.34
C ASP A 370 -17.58 4.85 -0.32
N ASN A 371 -18.66 4.61 0.43
CA ASN A 371 -19.06 5.46 1.56
C ASN A 371 -18.03 5.48 2.70
N ILE A 372 -17.42 4.33 3.02
CA ILE A 372 -16.36 4.21 4.02
C ILE A 372 -15.05 4.79 3.48
N ARG A 373 -14.75 4.55 2.19
CA ARG A 373 -13.58 5.13 1.49
C ARG A 373 -13.58 6.66 1.57
N LYS A 374 -14.75 7.30 1.42
CA LYS A 374 -14.91 8.76 1.60
C LYS A 374 -14.64 9.23 3.03
N ILE A 375 -15.05 8.47 4.07
CA ILE A 375 -14.73 8.79 5.48
C ILE A 375 -13.21 8.73 5.71
N ILE A 376 -12.56 7.66 5.24
CA ILE A 376 -11.09 7.49 5.28
C ILE A 376 -10.40 8.65 4.54
N ALA A 377 -10.94 9.04 3.37
CA ALA A 377 -10.42 10.14 2.59
C ALA A 377 -10.49 11.48 3.36
N ILE A 378 -11.57 11.78 4.07
CA ILE A 378 -11.69 12.95 4.96
C ILE A 378 -10.68 12.86 6.12
N GLY A 379 -10.45 11.66 6.65
CA GLY A 379 -9.42 11.43 7.67
C GLY A 379 -8.01 11.74 7.17
N SER A 380 -7.70 11.37 5.92
CA SER A 380 -6.42 11.71 5.29
C SER A 380 -6.30 13.21 5.02
N ASP A 381 -7.35 13.86 4.52
CA ASP A 381 -7.40 15.29 4.19
C ASP A 381 -8.78 15.88 4.55
N PRO A 382 -8.88 16.68 5.64
CA PRO A 382 -10.14 17.25 6.10
C PRO A 382 -10.84 18.14 5.06
N THR A 383 -10.11 18.69 4.09
CA THR A 383 -10.72 19.55 3.05
C THR A 383 -11.67 18.78 2.13
N ARG A 384 -11.57 17.44 2.09
CA ARG A 384 -12.48 16.57 1.34
C ARG A 384 -13.89 16.51 1.92
N ALA A 385 -14.11 16.99 3.16
CA ALA A 385 -15.45 17.14 3.72
C ALA A 385 -16.30 18.19 2.98
N ASN A 386 -15.68 19.03 2.15
CA ASN A 386 -16.35 20.04 1.32
C ASN A 386 -16.88 19.51 -0.02
N ALA A 387 -16.66 18.23 -0.36
CA ALA A 387 -17.19 17.65 -1.60
C ALA A 387 -18.72 17.52 -1.53
N PRO A 388 -19.47 17.73 -2.65
CA PRO A 388 -20.94 17.73 -2.62
C PRO A 388 -21.57 16.43 -2.13
N ASP A 389 -20.86 15.32 -2.27
CA ASP A 389 -21.25 13.96 -1.91
C ASP A 389 -20.41 13.38 -0.74
N ALA A 390 -19.78 14.26 0.05
CA ALA A 390 -19.04 13.89 1.24
C ALA A 390 -19.98 13.41 2.37
N PRO A 391 -19.66 12.29 3.04
CA PRO A 391 -20.41 11.86 4.23
C PRO A 391 -20.20 12.85 5.38
N LYS A 392 -21.28 13.18 6.10
CA LYS A 392 -21.19 13.92 7.35
C LYS A 392 -20.62 13.01 8.43
N VAL A 393 -19.43 13.35 8.92
CA VAL A 393 -18.70 12.57 9.93
C VAL A 393 -17.82 13.50 10.76
N ASP A 394 -17.73 13.24 12.07
CA ASP A 394 -16.85 14.01 12.95
C ASP A 394 -15.39 13.74 12.61
N LEU A 395 -14.57 14.79 12.59
CA LEU A 395 -13.17 14.69 12.18
C LEU A 395 -12.37 13.66 13.01
N PRO A 396 -12.53 13.52 14.35
CA PRO A 396 -11.88 12.45 15.10
C PRO A 396 -12.24 11.04 14.60
N VAL A 397 -13.50 10.79 14.23
CA VAL A 397 -13.94 9.49 13.68
C VAL A 397 -13.30 9.24 12.32
N ALA A 398 -13.29 10.24 11.44
CA ALA A 398 -12.61 10.15 10.14
C ALA A 398 -11.09 9.91 10.30
N ARG A 399 -10.44 10.60 11.26
CA ARG A 399 -9.02 10.40 11.59
C ARG A 399 -8.74 8.98 12.08
N SER A 400 -9.58 8.41 12.95
CA SER A 400 -9.47 7.02 13.39
C SER A 400 -9.67 6.04 12.24
N ALA A 401 -10.64 6.26 11.35
CA ALA A 401 -10.85 5.43 10.17
C ALA A 401 -9.62 5.44 9.24
N PHE A 402 -9.02 6.61 9.01
CA PHE A 402 -7.78 6.72 8.25
C PHE A 402 -6.60 6.05 8.95
N ALA A 403 -6.45 6.20 10.27
CA ALA A 403 -5.39 5.56 11.05
C ALA A 403 -5.45 4.02 10.96
N SER A 404 -6.65 3.43 11.09
CA SER A 404 -6.84 1.99 10.91
C SER A 404 -6.49 1.53 9.50
N ASN A 405 -6.99 2.24 8.49
CA ASN A 405 -6.77 1.89 7.08
C ASN A 405 -5.30 1.99 6.64
N ILE A 406 -4.61 3.09 6.99
CA ILE A 406 -3.20 3.28 6.61
C ILE A 406 -2.28 2.29 7.33
N THR A 407 -2.60 1.90 8.57
CA THR A 407 -1.83 0.87 9.31
C THR A 407 -1.91 -0.51 8.65
N GLN A 408 -3.03 -0.83 8.01
CA GLN A 408 -3.23 -2.11 7.31
C GLN A 408 -2.82 -2.07 5.83
N PHE A 409 -2.54 -0.88 5.28
CA PHE A 409 -2.36 -0.60 3.84
C PHE A 409 -1.48 -1.65 3.15
N GLN A 410 -0.24 -1.77 3.60
CA GLN A 410 0.79 -2.67 3.06
C GLN A 410 0.41 -4.17 3.15
N MET A 411 -0.24 -4.59 4.24
CA MET A 411 -0.64 -5.99 4.45
C MET A 411 -1.69 -6.48 3.43
N ASN A 412 -2.40 -5.59 2.76
CA ASN A 412 -3.38 -5.96 1.72
C ASN A 412 -2.73 -6.59 0.48
N MET A 413 -1.40 -6.44 0.32
CA MET A 413 -0.62 -7.13 -0.72
C MET A 413 -0.59 -8.66 -0.55
N SER A 414 -0.98 -9.16 0.63
CA SER A 414 -1.29 -10.59 0.83
C SER A 414 -2.35 -11.11 -0.14
N ASN A 415 -3.34 -10.28 -0.54
CA ASN A 415 -4.36 -10.69 -1.51
C ASN A 415 -3.77 -10.97 -2.91
N ILE A 416 -2.77 -10.18 -3.33
CA ILE A 416 -2.05 -10.37 -4.59
C ILE A 416 -1.23 -11.65 -4.54
N LEU A 417 -0.39 -11.79 -3.51
CA LEU A 417 0.50 -12.93 -3.32
C LEU A 417 -0.27 -14.26 -3.22
N THR A 418 -1.29 -14.31 -2.37
CA THR A 418 -2.10 -15.52 -2.16
C THR A 418 -2.85 -15.93 -3.42
N SER A 419 -3.49 -14.97 -4.11
CA SER A 419 -4.24 -15.23 -5.34
C SER A 419 -3.35 -15.78 -6.45
N MET A 420 -2.16 -15.20 -6.68
CA MET A 420 -1.26 -15.66 -7.74
C MET A 420 -0.65 -17.05 -7.47
N ILE A 421 -0.28 -17.34 -6.22
CA ILE A 421 0.23 -18.67 -5.85
C ILE A 421 -0.88 -19.73 -5.95
N PHE A 422 -2.00 -19.57 -5.25
CA PHE A 422 -3.03 -20.62 -5.17
C PHE A 422 -3.73 -20.88 -6.51
N SER A 423 -3.83 -19.87 -7.40
CA SER A 423 -4.35 -20.09 -8.75
C SER A 423 -3.34 -20.74 -9.71
N GLY A 424 -2.17 -21.15 -9.22
CA GLY A 424 -1.15 -21.87 -9.98
C GLY A 424 -0.49 -21.04 -11.09
N VAL A 425 -0.62 -19.71 -11.06
CA VAL A 425 -0.02 -18.82 -12.07
C VAL A 425 1.48 -19.06 -12.13
N PHE A 426 2.15 -19.06 -10.98
CA PHE A 426 3.59 -19.32 -10.88
C PHE A 426 4.04 -20.73 -11.28
N GLU A 427 3.12 -21.70 -11.36
CA GLU A 427 3.41 -23.03 -11.89
C GLU A 427 3.33 -23.06 -13.41
N ARG A 428 2.33 -22.40 -14.00
CA ARG A 428 2.19 -22.26 -15.46
C ARG A 428 3.26 -21.35 -16.07
N TYR A 429 3.72 -20.34 -15.32
CA TYR A 429 4.59 -19.26 -15.78
C TYR A 429 5.89 -19.19 -14.97
N PRO A 430 6.79 -20.20 -15.08
CA PRO A 430 7.94 -20.34 -14.21
C PRO A 430 9.09 -19.35 -14.48
N ARG A 431 9.00 -18.50 -15.52
CA ARG A 431 10.00 -17.44 -15.81
C ARG A 431 9.54 -16.06 -15.35
N MET A 432 8.24 -15.90 -15.05
CA MET A 432 7.71 -14.68 -14.45
C MET A 432 8.41 -14.37 -13.11
N LYS A 433 8.48 -13.09 -12.76
CA LYS A 433 9.01 -12.62 -11.48
C LYS A 433 8.02 -11.64 -10.90
N LEU A 434 7.55 -11.86 -9.67
CA LEU A 434 6.66 -10.94 -8.95
C LEU A 434 7.49 -10.06 -8.00
N VAL A 435 7.21 -8.77 -7.99
CA VAL A 435 7.67 -7.82 -6.97
C VAL A 435 6.46 -7.18 -6.31
N LEU A 436 6.40 -7.25 -4.98
CA LEU A 436 5.42 -6.52 -4.19
C LEU A 436 6.01 -5.13 -3.85
N GLY A 437 5.48 -4.07 -4.45
CA GLY A 437 5.90 -2.68 -4.27
C GLY A 437 5.28 -2.03 -3.04
N GLU A 438 6.06 -1.27 -2.28
CA GLU A 438 5.76 -0.70 -0.95
C GLU A 438 5.06 -1.71 0.00
N SER A 439 5.30 -3.02 -0.12
CA SER A 439 4.46 -4.00 0.58
C SER A 439 4.79 -4.19 2.05
N GLY A 440 5.91 -3.64 2.53
CA GLY A 440 6.56 -4.13 3.75
C GLY A 440 6.95 -5.61 3.60
N ILE A 441 7.54 -6.20 4.64
CA ILE A 441 8.00 -7.60 4.57
C ILE A 441 7.65 -8.46 5.80
N GLY A 442 7.38 -7.85 6.97
CA GLY A 442 7.13 -8.56 8.22
C GLY A 442 5.87 -9.44 8.26
N TRP A 443 4.88 -9.18 7.40
CA TRP A 443 3.69 -10.04 7.29
C TRP A 443 3.91 -11.27 6.40
N ILE A 444 4.89 -11.22 5.49
CA ILE A 444 5.05 -12.22 4.42
C ILE A 444 5.36 -13.62 4.98
N PRO A 445 6.32 -13.80 5.92
CA PRO A 445 6.63 -15.12 6.48
C PRO A 445 5.42 -15.80 7.15
N TYR A 446 4.60 -15.02 7.86
CA TYR A 446 3.36 -15.53 8.47
C TYR A 446 2.35 -16.01 7.42
N VAL A 447 2.14 -15.24 6.36
CA VAL A 447 1.22 -15.63 5.28
C VAL A 447 1.74 -16.85 4.53
N LEU A 448 3.04 -16.91 4.20
CA LEU A 448 3.62 -18.09 3.54
C LEU A 448 3.47 -19.37 4.38
N TRP A 449 3.78 -19.30 5.68
CA TRP A 449 3.53 -20.42 6.61
C TRP A 449 2.06 -20.83 6.64
N ARG A 450 1.14 -19.86 6.70
CA ARG A 450 -0.30 -20.16 6.72
C ARG A 450 -0.76 -20.82 5.42
N MET A 451 -0.23 -20.37 4.28
CA MET A 451 -0.54 -20.93 2.96
C MET A 451 -0.01 -22.37 2.80
N ASP A 452 1.21 -22.66 3.26
CA ASP A 452 1.75 -24.02 3.28
C ASP A 452 0.86 -24.95 4.12
N ALA A 453 0.39 -24.48 5.28
CA ALA A 453 -0.51 -25.23 6.14
C ALA A 453 -1.89 -25.49 5.50
N GLU A 454 -2.51 -24.50 4.84
CA GLU A 454 -3.77 -24.71 4.09
C GLU A 454 -3.58 -25.66 2.90
N TRP A 455 -2.43 -25.58 2.22
CA TRP A 455 -2.11 -26.42 1.08
C TRP A 455 -1.89 -27.88 1.49
N GLU A 456 -1.27 -28.13 2.64
CA GLU A 456 -1.10 -29.48 3.18
C GLU A 456 -2.43 -30.08 3.66
N ASP A 457 -3.28 -29.29 4.32
CA ASP A 457 -4.53 -29.75 4.93
C ASP A 457 -5.66 -30.01 3.91
N GLN A 458 -5.93 -29.05 3.02
CA GLN A 458 -7.18 -29.04 2.24
C GLN A 458 -7.06 -28.65 0.76
N PHE A 459 -5.93 -28.08 0.29
CA PHE A 459 -5.82 -27.59 -1.10
C PHE A 459 -4.82 -28.36 -1.99
N LYS A 460 -4.63 -29.67 -1.74
CA LYS A 460 -3.85 -30.58 -2.60
C LYS A 460 -4.50 -30.88 -3.96
N ASP A 461 -5.77 -30.50 -4.15
CA ASP A 461 -6.51 -30.62 -5.41
C ASP A 461 -6.17 -29.50 -6.42
N LEU A 462 -5.57 -28.39 -5.94
CA LEU A 462 -5.08 -27.30 -6.78
C LEU A 462 -3.84 -27.72 -7.58
N SER A 463 -3.55 -27.00 -8.67
CA SER A 463 -2.46 -27.31 -9.62
C SER A 463 -1.02 -27.05 -9.10
N LEU A 464 -0.80 -26.95 -7.79
CA LEU A 464 0.50 -26.65 -7.21
C LEU A 464 1.30 -27.94 -7.02
N THR A 465 2.57 -27.94 -7.45
CA THR A 465 3.47 -29.11 -7.36
C THR A 465 4.46 -29.03 -6.19
N MET A 466 4.49 -27.90 -5.48
CA MET A 466 5.33 -27.64 -4.31
C MET A 466 4.60 -26.73 -3.31
N PRO A 467 5.07 -26.61 -2.06
CA PRO A 467 4.49 -25.69 -1.09
C PRO A 467 4.47 -24.23 -1.61
N PRO A 468 3.42 -23.45 -1.33
CA PRO A 468 3.36 -22.01 -1.54
C PRO A 468 4.65 -21.22 -1.24
N SER A 469 5.35 -21.52 -0.14
CA SER A 469 6.62 -20.87 0.22
C SER A 469 7.77 -21.16 -0.76
N GLU A 470 7.77 -22.28 -1.45
CA GLU A 470 8.77 -22.59 -2.49
C GLU A 470 8.53 -21.80 -3.78
N TYR A 471 7.27 -21.45 -4.10
CA TYR A 471 6.98 -20.51 -5.18
C TYR A 471 7.53 -19.11 -4.87
N TRP A 472 7.40 -18.64 -3.62
CA TRP A 472 8.03 -17.40 -3.17
C TRP A 472 9.55 -17.43 -3.36
N LYS A 473 10.21 -18.48 -2.86
CA LYS A 473 11.67 -18.69 -3.01
C LYS A 473 12.10 -18.82 -4.47
N ARG A 474 11.24 -19.30 -5.36
CA ARG A 474 11.51 -19.41 -6.80
C ARG A 474 11.50 -18.06 -7.51
N GLN A 475 10.49 -17.21 -7.26
CA GLN A 475 10.18 -16.11 -8.19
C GLN A 475 9.50 -14.86 -7.60
N CYS A 476 9.46 -14.69 -6.28
CA CYS A 476 8.86 -13.50 -5.65
C CYS A 476 9.90 -12.64 -4.91
N TRP A 477 9.66 -11.33 -4.90
CA TRP A 477 10.40 -10.31 -4.17
C TRP A 477 9.44 -9.32 -3.51
N ALA A 478 9.92 -8.57 -2.51
CA ALA A 478 9.20 -7.46 -1.90
C ALA A 478 10.12 -6.28 -1.60
N THR A 479 9.54 -5.06 -1.60
CA THR A 479 10.21 -3.82 -1.20
C THR A 479 9.72 -3.33 0.18
N TYR A 480 10.59 -2.59 0.87
CA TYR A 480 10.26 -1.92 2.12
C TYR A 480 11.15 -0.69 2.37
N GLN A 481 10.62 0.29 3.09
CA GLN A 481 11.36 1.48 3.55
C GLN A 481 11.95 1.32 4.95
N THR A 482 11.11 0.88 5.89
CA THR A 482 11.39 0.71 7.32
C THR A 482 10.52 -0.43 7.85
N ASP A 483 11.11 -1.52 8.30
CA ASP A 483 10.35 -2.67 8.84
C ASP A 483 11.18 -3.48 9.86
N PRO A 484 11.28 -3.00 11.11
CA PRO A 484 12.02 -3.69 12.17
C PRO A 484 11.45 -5.06 12.59
N ILE A 485 10.25 -5.43 12.13
CA ILE A 485 9.69 -6.78 12.31
C ILE A 485 10.14 -7.67 11.16
N GLY A 486 10.01 -7.17 9.93
CA GLY A 486 10.53 -7.75 8.71
C GLY A 486 12.00 -8.13 8.77
N VAL A 487 12.85 -7.23 9.25
CA VAL A 487 14.30 -7.47 9.39
C VAL A 487 14.60 -8.63 10.36
N LYS A 488 13.78 -8.84 11.40
CA LYS A 488 13.94 -9.97 12.34
C LYS A 488 13.56 -11.32 11.73
N LEU A 489 12.78 -11.31 10.65
CA LEU A 489 12.28 -12.50 9.94
C LEU A 489 12.98 -12.68 8.58
N LEU A 490 14.08 -11.97 8.35
CA LEU A 490 14.78 -11.93 7.06
C LEU A 490 15.31 -13.30 6.62
N ASP A 491 15.71 -14.15 7.57
CA ASP A 491 16.19 -15.51 7.30
C ASP A 491 15.06 -16.44 6.82
N GLU A 492 13.85 -16.32 7.38
CA GLU A 492 12.65 -17.05 6.94
C GLU A 492 12.18 -16.60 5.55
N LEU A 493 12.31 -15.29 5.28
CA LEU A 493 11.87 -14.69 4.02
C LEU A 493 12.85 -14.91 2.85
N GLY A 494 14.13 -15.11 3.17
CA GLY A 494 15.24 -15.15 2.23
C GLY A 494 15.77 -13.74 1.93
N ALA A 495 17.00 -13.45 2.38
CA ALA A 495 17.64 -12.15 2.18
C ALA A 495 17.91 -11.79 0.70
N ASP A 496 17.79 -12.74 -0.23
CA ASP A 496 17.83 -12.51 -1.69
C ASP A 496 16.47 -12.09 -2.29
N LYS A 497 15.38 -12.14 -1.51
CA LYS A 497 14.01 -11.77 -1.91
C LYS A 497 13.58 -10.37 -1.45
N VAL A 498 14.40 -9.72 -0.64
CA VAL A 498 14.09 -8.42 -0.04
C VAL A 498 14.91 -7.33 -0.71
N MET A 499 14.28 -6.21 -1.06
CA MET A 499 14.95 -5.03 -1.57
C MET A 499 14.55 -3.81 -0.73
N TRP A 500 15.53 -3.02 -0.30
CA TRP A 500 15.23 -1.75 0.37
C TRP A 500 14.87 -0.66 -0.65
N GLY A 501 13.93 0.23 -0.31
CA GLY A 501 13.57 1.42 -1.09
C GLY A 501 13.41 2.66 -0.21
N SER A 502 13.75 3.84 -0.72
CA SER A 502 13.62 5.11 0.01
C SER A 502 12.21 5.70 -0.04
N ASP A 503 11.42 5.30 -1.05
CA ASP A 503 10.07 5.81 -1.35
C ASP A 503 10.07 7.34 -1.56
N PHE A 504 11.08 7.83 -2.28
CA PHE A 504 11.16 9.25 -2.61
C PHE A 504 10.22 9.57 -3.79
N PRO A 505 9.25 10.52 -3.66
CA PRO A 505 9.13 11.56 -2.65
C PRO A 505 7.82 11.49 -1.83
N HIS A 506 7.39 10.31 -1.39
CA HIS A 506 6.20 10.15 -0.55
C HIS A 506 6.52 10.45 0.93
N PRO A 507 5.51 10.87 1.72
CA PRO A 507 5.69 11.23 3.12
C PRO A 507 5.86 10.02 4.05
N ASP A 508 5.55 8.82 3.56
CA ASP A 508 5.71 7.50 4.19
C ASP A 508 7.21 7.11 4.24
N GLY A 509 7.94 7.49 3.18
CA GLY A 509 9.35 7.19 2.94
C GLY A 509 10.39 7.83 3.86
N VAL A 510 11.63 7.38 3.66
CA VAL A 510 12.78 7.63 4.55
C VAL A 510 13.78 8.65 4.00
N TRP A 511 13.63 9.10 2.75
CA TRP A 511 14.39 10.20 2.17
C TRP A 511 14.20 11.51 2.96
N PRO A 512 15.24 12.30 3.27
CA PRO A 512 16.64 12.23 2.82
C PRO A 512 17.59 11.56 3.82
N ASP A 513 17.06 10.71 4.70
CA ASP A 513 17.76 10.15 5.87
C ASP A 513 18.04 8.64 5.70
N SER A 514 17.99 8.12 4.47
CA SER A 514 18.05 6.67 4.17
C SER A 514 19.25 5.96 4.79
N ARG A 515 20.42 6.61 4.79
CA ARG A 515 21.65 6.08 5.43
C ARG A 515 21.45 5.83 6.93
N GLU A 516 20.71 6.67 7.64
CA GLU A 516 20.44 6.52 9.08
C GLU A 516 19.49 5.34 9.34
N TYR A 517 18.40 5.24 8.59
CA TYR A 517 17.44 4.15 8.68
C TYR A 517 18.12 2.80 8.40
N ILE A 518 18.89 2.70 7.31
CA ILE A 518 19.67 1.51 6.96
C ILE A 518 20.70 1.15 8.05
N ALA A 519 21.42 2.14 8.60
CA ALA A 519 22.40 1.89 9.66
C ALA A 519 21.74 1.39 10.95
N ARG A 520 20.59 1.97 11.33
CA ARG A 520 19.81 1.58 12.51
C ARG A 520 19.22 0.18 12.38
N GLU A 521 18.58 -0.11 11.25
CA GLU A 521 17.80 -1.35 11.09
C GLU A 521 18.65 -2.52 10.61
N LEU A 522 19.58 -2.31 9.69
CA LEU A 522 20.39 -3.40 9.13
C LEU A 522 21.81 -3.46 9.69
N GLY A 523 22.30 -2.42 10.38
CA GLY A 523 23.72 -2.31 10.78
C GLY A 523 24.26 -3.43 11.67
N HIS A 524 23.38 -4.20 12.32
CA HIS A 524 23.71 -5.37 13.12
C HIS A 524 23.87 -6.67 12.31
N LEU A 525 23.45 -6.67 11.03
CA LEU A 525 23.53 -7.83 10.14
C LEU A 525 24.91 -7.95 9.46
N PRO A 526 25.29 -9.16 9.01
CA PRO A 526 26.48 -9.38 8.18
C PRO A 526 26.52 -8.45 6.95
N ALA A 527 27.73 -8.01 6.58
CA ALA A 527 27.93 -7.03 5.52
C ALA A 527 27.47 -7.51 4.13
N ASP A 528 27.54 -8.81 3.86
CA ASP A 528 27.04 -9.42 2.62
C ASP A 528 25.51 -9.47 2.58
N VAL A 529 24.86 -9.84 3.69
CA VAL A 529 23.39 -9.81 3.85
C VAL A 529 22.86 -8.40 3.65
N ARG A 530 23.46 -7.40 4.32
CA ARG A 530 23.18 -5.98 4.10
C ARG A 530 23.30 -5.59 2.63
N ARG A 531 24.40 -5.97 1.98
CA ARG A 531 24.69 -5.61 0.58
C ARG A 531 23.73 -6.24 -0.41
N LYS A 532 23.17 -7.44 -0.13
CA LYS A 532 22.06 -8.02 -0.91
C LYS A 532 20.83 -7.10 -0.87
N VAL A 533 20.35 -6.82 0.35
CA VAL A 533 19.12 -6.08 0.61
C VAL A 533 19.14 -4.64 0.07
N VAL A 534 20.22 -3.89 0.31
CA VAL A 534 20.28 -2.45 -0.07
C VAL A 534 20.84 -2.20 -1.47
N CYS A 535 21.29 -3.23 -2.19
CA CYS A 535 21.99 -3.04 -3.47
C CYS A 535 21.87 -4.21 -4.45
N GLU A 536 22.38 -5.40 -4.12
CA GLU A 536 22.56 -6.43 -5.16
C GLU A 536 21.25 -6.97 -5.72
N ASN A 537 20.22 -7.14 -4.89
CA ASN A 537 18.97 -7.76 -5.31
C ASN A 537 18.28 -6.88 -6.37
N ALA A 538 18.11 -5.59 -6.09
CA ALA A 538 17.62 -4.62 -7.06
C ALA A 538 18.56 -4.49 -8.27
N GLY A 539 19.86 -4.34 -8.03
CA GLY A 539 20.83 -4.16 -9.11
C GLY A 539 20.84 -5.32 -10.13
N LYS A 540 20.74 -6.56 -9.66
CA LYS A 540 20.67 -7.77 -10.51
C LYS A 540 19.29 -7.95 -11.15
N LEU A 541 18.21 -7.59 -10.46
CA LEU A 541 16.83 -7.76 -10.97
C LEU A 541 16.53 -6.79 -12.12
N TYR A 542 16.96 -5.53 -12.01
CA TYR A 542 16.73 -4.48 -13.03
C TYR A 542 17.89 -4.31 -14.02
N GLY A 543 18.95 -5.11 -13.91
CA GLY A 543 20.08 -5.12 -14.85
C GLY A 543 20.96 -3.86 -14.79
N LEU A 544 21.16 -3.33 -13.58
CA LEU A 544 22.16 -2.30 -13.25
C LEU A 544 23.50 -2.95 -12.83
N ILE A 545 23.44 -4.16 -12.26
CA ILE A 545 24.59 -5.00 -11.88
C ILE A 545 24.50 -6.31 -12.68
N SER A 546 25.63 -6.77 -13.22
CA SER A 546 25.73 -8.08 -13.89
C SER A 546 25.38 -9.23 -12.93
N LYS A 547 24.77 -10.28 -13.48
CA LYS A 547 24.37 -11.47 -12.70
C LYS A 547 25.56 -12.28 -12.21
#